data_AF-A0A924MWW5-F1
#
_entry.id   AF-A0A924MWW5-F1
#
_cell.length_a   1.000
_cell.length_b   1.000
_cell.length_c   1.000
_cell.angle_alpha   90.00
_cell.angle_beta   90.00
_cell.angle_gamma   90.00
#
_symmetry.space_group_name_H-M   'P 1'
#
loop_
_entity.id
_entity.type
_entity.pdbx_description
1 polymer ?
#
loop_
_entity_poly.entity_id
_entity_poly.type
_entity_poly.pdbx_seq_one_letter_code
_entity_poly.pdbx_strand_id
1 'polypeptide(L)'
;MLRERVITALVLLALLIPAVIAESPLPFAVLTIVLIGAAGWEWGRLCGLPRAGAIASGVVLAVACACMGLLWQIEIPAEAWGAVAVLWVLGGAI
;
A
#
# COMPACT_ATOMS: atom_id res chain seq x y z
N MET A 1 3.84 -13.51 -23.02
CA MET A 1 3.45 -12.12 -22.69
C MET A 1 2.08 -12.03 -21.98
N LEU A 2 1.01 -12.64 -22.51
CA LEU A 2 -0.32 -12.59 -21.85
C LEU A 2 -0.43 -13.58 -20.68
N ARG A 3 0.13 -14.78 -20.82
CA ARG A 3 0.07 -15.83 -19.79
C ARG A 3 0.72 -15.37 -18.49
N GLU A 4 1.91 -14.76 -18.56
CA GLU A 4 2.64 -14.30 -17.38
C GLU A 4 1.88 -13.19 -16.66
N ARG A 5 1.34 -12.21 -17.40
CA ARG A 5 0.51 -11.12 -16.83
C ARG A 5 -0.72 -11.66 -16.10
N VAL A 6 -1.42 -12.63 -16.70
CA VAL A 6 -2.60 -13.26 -16.08
C VAL A 6 -2.22 -14.03 -14.81
N ILE A 7 -1.13 -14.80 -14.83
CA ILE A 7 -0.68 -15.55 -13.66
C ILE A 7 -0.32 -14.60 -12.51
N THR A 8 0.43 -13.52 -12.77
CA THR A 8 0.78 -12.56 -11.73
C THR A 8 -0.46 -11.88 -11.14
N ALA A 9 -1.43 -11.50 -11.98
CA ALA A 9 -2.69 -10.92 -11.50
C ALA A 9 -3.47 -11.90 -10.60
N LEU A 10 -3.56 -13.17 -11.00
CA LEU A 10 -4.21 -14.21 -10.20
C LEU A 10 -3.49 -14.46 -8.87
N VAL A 11 -2.16 -14.45 -8.85
CA VAL A 11 -1.37 -14.59 -7.62
C VAL A 11 -1.60 -13.40 -6.69
N LEU A 12 -1.55 -12.17 -7.21
CA LEU A 12 -1.83 -10.98 -6.42
C LEU A 12 -3.25 -10.99 -5.85
N LEU A 13 -4.24 -11.40 -6.65
CA LEU A 13 -5.62 -11.55 -6.19
C LEU A 13 -5.76 -12.63 -5.11
N ALA A 14 -5.08 -13.77 -5.29
CA ALA A 14 -5.07 -14.86 -4.31
C ALA A 14 -4.40 -14.48 -2.98
N LEU A 15 -3.48 -13.50 -2.99
CA LEU A 15 -2.90 -12.92 -1.76
C LEU A 15 -3.81 -11.84 -1.16
N LEU A 16 -4.43 -11.01 -1.99
CA LEU A 16 -5.23 -9.86 -1.55
C LEU A 16 -6.57 -10.27 -0.94
N ILE A 17 -7.31 -11.18 -1.58
CA ILE A 17 -8.62 -11.63 -1.08
C ILE A 17 -8.56 -12.13 0.36
N PRO A 18 -7.71 -13.13 0.72
CA PRO A 18 -7.64 -13.61 2.09
C PRO A 18 -7.18 -12.54 3.07
N ALA A 19 -6.33 -11.60 2.63
CA ALA A 19 -5.87 -10.52 3.48
C ALA A 19 -7.02 -9.56 3.87
N VAL A 20 -7.96 -9.30 2.96
CA VAL A 20 -9.10 -8.39 3.19
C VAL A 20 -10.22 -9.04 4.00
N ILE A 21 -10.48 -10.34 3.82
CA ILE A 21 -11.56 -11.05 4.53
C ILE A 21 -11.15 -11.60 5.90
N ALA A 22 -9.87 -11.51 6.27
CA ALA A 22 -9.39 -11.96 7.56
C ALA A 22 -10.03 -11.16 8.71
N GLU A 23 -10.35 -11.84 9.81
CA GLU A 23 -10.93 -11.20 11.02
C GLU A 23 -9.97 -10.20 11.66
N SER A 24 -8.66 -10.48 11.56
CA SER A 24 -7.61 -9.58 12.03
C SER A 24 -7.22 -8.62 10.90
N PRO A 25 -6.97 -7.32 11.18
CA PRO A 25 -6.45 -6.38 10.19
C PRO A 25 -4.97 -6.62 9.83
N LEU A 26 -4.26 -7.47 10.58
CA LEU A 26 -2.81 -7.69 10.42
C LEU A 26 -2.40 -8.22 9.03
N PRO A 27 -3.07 -9.22 8.42
CA PRO A 27 -2.67 -9.73 7.12
C PRO A 27 -2.72 -8.65 6.02
N PHE A 28 -3.78 -7.84 6.01
CA PHE A 28 -3.90 -6.71 5.10
C PHE A 28 -2.85 -5.63 5.35
N ALA A 29 -2.59 -5.31 6.62
CA ALA A 29 -1.59 -4.32 6.99
C ALA A 29 -0.19 -4.74 6.54
N VAL A 30 0.22 -5.99 6.80
CA VAL A 30 1.54 -6.52 6.40
C VAL A 30 1.67 -6.53 4.88
N LEU A 31 0.66 -7.03 4.16
CA LEU A 31 0.68 -7.05 2.69
C LEU A 31 0.85 -5.62 2.13
N THR A 32 0.07 -4.68 2.64
CA THR A 32 0.11 -3.28 2.22
C THR A 32 1.46 -2.63 2.53
N ILE A 33 2.05 -2.87 3.71
CA ILE A 33 3.39 -2.35 4.07
C ILE A 33 4.45 -2.86 3.09
N VAL A 34 4.40 -4.13 2.68
CA VAL A 34 5.33 -4.70 1.70
C VAL A 34 5.17 -4.02 0.33
N LEU A 35 3.93 -3.85 -0.13
CA LEU A 35 3.65 -3.19 -1.41
C LEU A 35 4.07 -1.72 -1.41
N ILE A 36 3.83 -0.99 -0.32
CA ILE A 36 4.27 0.40 -0.15
C ILE A 36 5.80 0.49 -0.11
N GLY A 37 6.48 -0.42 0.60
CA GLY A 37 7.95 -0.47 0.60
C GLY A 37 8.52 -0.69 -0.80
N ALA A 38 7.91 -1.60 -1.59
CA ALA A 38 8.27 -1.78 -3.00
C ALA A 38 8.05 -0.50 -3.81
N ALA A 39 6.91 0.19 -3.64
CA ALA A 39 6.64 1.46 -4.29
C ALA A 39 7.66 2.55 -3.91
N GLY A 40 8.08 2.63 -2.64
CA GLY A 40 9.13 3.55 -2.19
C GLY A 40 10.49 3.26 -2.81
N TRP A 41 10.82 1.99 -3.05
CA TRP A 41 12.03 1.61 -3.79
C TRP A 41 11.95 2.00 -5.26
N GLU A 42 10.80 1.76 -5.91
CA GLU A 42 10.59 2.16 -7.31
C GLU A 42 10.66 3.66 -7.48
N TRP A 43 10.01 4.42 -6.60
CA TRP A 43 10.08 5.87 -6.56
C TRP A 43 11.52 6.36 -6.40
N GLY A 44 12.29 5.74 -5.50
CA GLY A 44 13.69 6.10 -5.33
C GLY A 44 14.53 5.93 -6.61
N ARG A 45 14.28 4.86 -7.37
CA ARG A 45 14.92 4.67 -8.68
C ARG A 45 14.50 5.74 -9.69
N LEU A 46 13.22 6.12 -9.72
CA LEU A 46 12.72 7.18 -10.59
C LEU A 46 13.32 8.55 -10.24
N CYS A 47 13.65 8.79 -8.97
CA CYS A 47 14.38 9.97 -8.52
C CYS A 47 15.89 9.93 -8.78
N GLY A 48 16.42 8.87 -9.41
CA GLY A 48 17.85 8.75 -9.74
C GLY A 48 18.75 8.37 -8.55
N LEU A 49 18.19 7.87 -7.44
CA LEU A 49 19.01 7.39 -6.33
C LEU A 49 19.87 6.18 -6.75
N PRO A 50 21.11 6.06 -6.23
CA PRO A 50 21.90 4.84 -6.42
C PRO A 50 21.19 3.65 -5.77
N ARG A 51 21.56 2.42 -6.16
CA ARG A 51 20.91 1.18 -5.69
C ARG A 51 20.67 1.13 -4.19
N ALA A 52 21.68 1.49 -3.38
CA ALA A 52 21.56 1.53 -1.93
C ALA A 52 20.53 2.56 -1.44
N GLY A 53 20.50 3.75 -2.05
CA GLY A 53 19.54 4.81 -1.73
C GLY A 53 18.10 4.43 -2.09
N ALA A 54 17.89 3.77 -3.22
CA ALA A 54 16.57 3.26 -3.58
C ALA A 54 16.10 2.14 -2.62
N ILE A 55 16.99 1.25 -2.19
CA ILE A 55 16.62 0.22 -1.19
C ILE A 55 16.29 0.89 0.14
N ALA A 56 17.10 1.86 0.56
CA ALA A 56 16.87 2.63 1.77
C ALA A 56 15.51 3.36 1.74
N SER A 57 15.11 3.96 0.62
CA SER A 57 13.81 4.64 0.51
C SER A 57 12.64 3.68 0.69
N GLY A 58 12.71 2.48 0.11
CA GLY A 58 11.71 1.44 0.31
C GLY A 58 11.63 0.94 1.76
N VAL A 59 12.78 0.68 2.39
CA VAL A 59 12.85 0.23 3.79
C VAL A 59 12.34 1.30 4.74
N VAL A 60 12.79 2.55 4.58
CA VAL A 60 12.35 3.67 5.42
C VAL A 60 10.84 3.85 5.32
N LEU A 61 10.27 3.76 4.11
CA LEU A 61 8.83 3.91 3.93
C LEU A 61 8.05 2.76 4.57
N ALA A 62 8.50 1.51 4.41
CA ALA A 62 7.88 0.35 5.05
C ALA A 62 7.94 0.44 6.59
N VAL A 63 9.09 0.82 7.15
CA VAL A 63 9.26 1.01 8.60
C VAL A 63 8.38 2.16 9.10
N ALA A 64 8.31 3.27 8.38
CA ALA A 64 7.44 4.40 8.75
C ALA A 64 5.97 3.98 8.80
N CYS A 65 5.47 3.22 7.81
CA CYS A 65 4.11 2.69 7.81
C CYS A 65 3.87 1.73 8.99
N ALA A 66 4.82 0.84 9.28
CA ALA A 66 4.72 -0.07 10.42
C ALA A 66 4.68 0.70 11.75
N CYS A 67 5.57 1.70 11.93
CA CYS A 67 5.57 2.55 13.11
C CYS A 67 4.26 3.33 13.26
N MET A 68 3.72 3.91 12.17
CA MET A 68 2.41 4.59 12.24
C MET A 68 1.29 3.64 12.64
N GLY A 69 1.24 2.42 12.06
CA GLY A 69 0.21 1.44 12.42
C GLY A 69 0.28 0.97 13.88
N LEU A 70 1.48 0.95 14.47
CA LEU A 70 1.68 0.56 15.87
C LEU A 70 1.46 1.72 16.86
N LEU A 71 1.86 2.94 16.49
CA LEU A 71 1.88 4.10 17.38
C LEU A 71 0.62 4.97 17.29
N TRP A 72 -0.13 4.86 16.19
CA TRP A 72 -1.17 5.82 15.83
C TRP A 72 -2.49 5.13 15.52
N GLN A 73 -3.23 4.77 16.58
CA GLN A 73 -4.54 4.14 16.48
C GLN A 73 -5.67 5.17 16.61
N ILE A 74 -5.77 6.08 15.63
CA ILE A 74 -6.90 7.01 15.57
C ILE A 74 -8.13 6.27 15.04
N GLU A 75 -9.19 6.29 15.83
CA GLU A 75 -10.53 5.95 15.36
C GLU A 75 -11.06 7.12 14.52
N ILE A 76 -11.19 6.90 13.21
CA ILE A 76 -11.77 7.89 12.31
C ILE A 76 -13.30 7.68 12.28
N PRO A 77 -14.11 8.71 12.58
CA PRO A 77 -15.56 8.59 12.55
C PRO A 77 -16.04 8.23 11.13
N ALA A 78 -17.07 7.38 11.04
CA ALA A 78 -17.58 6.87 9.77
C ALA A 78 -17.97 7.98 8.78
N GLU A 79 -18.45 9.12 9.28
CA GLU A 79 -18.84 10.28 8.49
C GLU A 79 -17.66 10.89 7.71
N ALA A 80 -16.45 10.82 8.25
CA ALA A 80 -15.26 11.34 7.58
C ALA A 80 -14.97 10.57 6.27
N TRP A 81 -15.29 9.27 6.21
CA TRP A 81 -15.15 8.49 4.98
C TRP A 81 -16.12 8.93 3.89
N GLY A 82 -17.31 9.40 4.25
CA GLY A 82 -18.24 10.02 3.30
C GLY A 82 -17.67 11.27 2.66
N ALA A 83 -17.05 12.15 3.47
CA ALA A 83 -16.39 13.35 2.96
C ALA A 83 -15.19 13.01 2.05
N VAL A 84 -14.38 12.02 2.42
CA VAL A 84 -13.26 11.53 1.59
C VAL A 84 -13.78 10.96 0.27
N ALA A 85 -14.86 10.17 0.27
CA ALA A 85 -15.44 9.61 -0.94
C ALA A 85 -15.96 10.70 -1.89
N VAL A 86 -16.65 11.71 -1.35
CA VAL A 86 -17.11 12.87 -2.14
C VAL A 86 -15.92 13.63 -2.74
N LEU A 87 -14.90 13.93 -1.93
CA LEU A 87 -13.69 14.60 -2.40
C LEU A 87 -12.99 13.79 -3.50
N TRP A 88 -12.91 12.47 -3.35
CA TRP A 88 -12.29 11.57 -4.32
C TRP A 88 -13.05 11.55 -5.65
N VAL A 89 -14.38 11.42 -5.62
CA VAL A 89 -15.22 11.38 -6.83
C VAL A 89 -15.17 12.73 -7.56
N LEU A 90 -15.28 13.84 -6.83
CA LEU A 90 -15.24 15.17 -7.42
C LEU A 90 -13.83 15.52 -7.92
N GLY A 91 -12.79 15.21 -7.14
CA GLY A 91 -11.40 15.46 -7.52
C GLY A 91 -10.92 14.62 -8.70
N GLY A 92 -11.42 13.39 -8.85
CA GLY A 92 -11.13 12.54 -10.01
C GLY A 92 -11.89 12.93 -11.29
N ALA A 93 -12.91 13.80 -11.17
CA ALA A 93 -13.66 14.34 -12.31
C ALA A 93 -13.05 15.62 -12.89
N ILE A 94 -12.04 16.20 -12.22
CA ILE A 94 -11.32 17.43 -12.61
C ILE A 94 -9.97 17.03 -13.20
#